data_AF-A0A969IFY0-F1
#
_entry.id   AF-A0A969IFY0-F1
#
_cell.length_a   1.000
_cell.length_b   1.000
_cell.length_c   1.000
_cell.angle_alpha   90.00
_cell.angle_beta   90.00
_cell.angle_gamma   90.00
#
_symmetry.space_group_name_H-M   'P 1'
#
loop_
_entity.id
_entity.type
_entity.pdbx_description
1 polymer ?
#
loop_
_entity_poly.entity_id
_entity_poly.type
_entity_poly.pdbx_seq_one_letter_code
_entity_poly.pdbx_strand_id
1 'polypeptide(L)' 'RRSLIVGNPAKKIKEVSDEMMAWKTEGTKLYQQLPQQLHETLKACEPLTEIPENYKAPEQLYKTWNETK' A
#
# COMPACT_ATOMS: atom_id res chain seq x y z
N ARG A 1 -25.41 -6.96 -10.48
CA ARG A 1 -24.16 -7.58 -10.99
C ARG A 1 -23.03 -6.57 -10.85
N ARG A 2 -21.82 -7.02 -10.46
CA ARG A 2 -20.64 -6.16 -10.23
C ARG A 2 -19.68 -6.33 -11.42
N SER A 3 -19.08 -5.26 -11.95
CA SER A 3 -18.23 -5.33 -13.14
C SER A 3 -16.89 -4.61 -12.94
N LEU A 4 -15.84 -5.09 -13.62
CA LEU A 4 -14.53 -4.46 -13.66
C LEU A 4 -14.46 -3.53 -14.88
N ILE A 5 -14.17 -2.26 -14.62
CA ILE A 5 -14.09 -1.18 -15.62
C ILE A 5 -12.65 -0.65 -15.65
N VAL A 6 -12.12 -0.40 -16.85
CA VAL A 6 -10.78 0.17 -17.05
C VAL A 6 -10.78 1.21 -18.18
N GLY A 7 -9.77 2.08 -18.19
CA GLY A 7 -9.47 2.98 -19.31
C GLY A 7 -10.28 4.28 -19.36
N ASN A 8 -9.89 5.14 -20.30
CA ASN A 8 -10.60 6.35 -20.71
C ASN A 8 -10.55 6.45 -22.26
N PRO A 9 -11.67 6.29 -23.01
CA PRO A 9 -13.03 6.09 -22.50
C PRO A 9 -13.21 4.75 -21.77
N ALA A 10 -14.15 4.71 -20.84
CA ALA A 10 -14.36 3.58 -19.94
C ALA A 10 -14.82 2.31 -20.68
N LYS A 11 -14.19 1.17 -20.38
CA LYS A 11 -14.53 -0.13 -20.95
C LYS A 11 -14.80 -1.16 -19.84
N LYS A 12 -15.93 -1.85 -19.94
CA LYS A 12 -16.20 -3.06 -19.13
C LYS A 12 -15.40 -4.22 -19.69
N ILE A 13 -14.57 -4.85 -18.86
CA ILE A 13 -13.69 -5.95 -19.28
C ILE A 13 -14.07 -7.31 -18.70
N LYS A 14 -14.78 -7.37 -17.56
CA LYS A 14 -15.36 -8.61 -17.01
C LYS A 14 -16.38 -8.35 -15.90
N GLU A 15 -17.15 -9.38 -15.53
CA GLU A 15 -17.91 -9.40 -14.27
C GLU A 15 -16.98 -9.75 -13.09
N VAL A 16 -17.35 -9.30 -11.90
CA VAL A 16 -16.61 -9.51 -10.67
C VAL A 16 -17.26 -10.64 -9.87
N SER A 17 -16.48 -11.69 -9.58
CA SER A 17 -16.91 -12.79 -8.73
C SER A 17 -17.01 -12.37 -7.27
N ASP A 18 -17.67 -13.18 -6.44
CA ASP A 18 -17.73 -12.92 -5.00
C ASP A 18 -16.34 -13.05 -4.35
N GLU A 19 -15.49 -13.96 -4.81
CA GLU A 19 -14.09 -14.07 -4.36
C GLU A 19 -13.28 -12.78 -4.64
N MET A 20 -13.39 -12.23 -5.86
CA MET A 20 -12.74 -10.97 -6.21
C MET A 20 -13.25 -9.81 -5.33
N MET A 21 -14.54 -9.81 -5.00
CA MET A 21 -15.13 -8.81 -4.12
C MET A 21 -14.64 -8.96 -2.68
N ALA A 22 -14.55 -10.19 -2.17
CA ALA A 22 -13.99 -10.48 -0.86
C ALA A 22 -12.54 -10.00 -0.77
N TRP A 23 -11.70 -10.35 -1.75
CA TRP A 23 -10.31 -9.91 -1.80
C TRP A 23 -10.16 -8.38 -1.80
N LYS A 24 -10.96 -7.68 -2.63
CA LYS A 24 -10.99 -6.20 -2.63
C LYS A 24 -11.41 -5.64 -1.27
N THR A 25 -12.39 -6.26 -0.63
CA THR A 25 -12.92 -5.82 0.67
C THR A 25 -11.86 -5.92 1.75
N GLU A 26 -11.17 -7.05 1.84
CA GLU A 26 -10.08 -7.24 2.81
C GLU A 26 -8.91 -6.29 2.55
N GLY A 27 -8.50 -6.13 1.28
CA GLY A 27 -7.46 -5.16 0.92
C GLY A 27 -7.85 -3.73 1.28
N THR A 28 -9.12 -3.34 1.07
CA THR A 28 -9.63 -2.01 1.45
C THR A 28 -9.60 -1.82 2.97
N LYS A 29 -9.97 -2.85 3.73
CA LYS A 29 -9.93 -2.85 5.20
C LYS A 29 -8.54 -2.57 5.74
N LEU A 30 -7.49 -3.14 5.13
CA LEU A 30 -6.10 -2.88 5.53
C LEU A 30 -5.76 -1.38 5.45
N TYR A 31 -6.10 -0.74 4.33
CA TYR A 31 -5.87 0.70 4.18
C TYR A 31 -6.71 1.54 5.15
N GLN A 32 -7.95 1.10 5.42
CA GLN A 32 -8.84 1.77 6.37
C GLN A 32 -8.36 1.66 7.82
N GLN A 33 -7.53 0.66 8.16
CA GLN A 33 -6.93 0.51 9.49
C GLN A 33 -5.74 1.44 9.73
N LEU A 34 -5.05 1.89 8.67
CA LEU A 34 -3.84 2.71 8.78
C LEU A 34 -4.01 4.00 9.60
N PRO A 35 -5.12 4.77 9.50
CA PRO A 35 -5.31 5.95 10.31
C PRO A 35 -5.41 5.64 11.81
N GLN A 36 -6.11 4.56 12.19
CA GLN A 36 -6.19 4.13 13.58
C GLN A 36 -4.81 3.71 14.09
N GLN A 37 -4.09 2.89 13.31
CA GLN A 37 -2.72 2.49 13.66
C GLN A 37 -1.79 3.70 13.83
N LEU A 38 -1.90 4.71 12.97
CA LEU A 38 -1.16 5.96 13.13
C LEU A 38 -1.51 6.65 14.45
N HIS A 39 -2.79 6.84 14.76
CA HIS A 39 -3.18 7.47 16.03
C HIS A 39 -2.71 6.70 17.28
N GLU A 40 -2.72 5.37 17.22
CA GLU A 40 -2.28 4.52 18.33
C GLU A 40 -0.76 4.46 18.51
N THR A 41 0.01 4.61 17.42
CA THR A 41 1.45 4.36 17.42
C THR A 41 2.32 5.59 17.22
N LEU A 42 1.75 6.71 16.73
CA LEU A 42 2.48 7.95 16.51
C LEU A 42 2.97 8.52 17.84
N LYS A 43 4.29 8.70 17.93
CA LYS A 43 4.97 9.30 19.07
C LYS A 43 5.79 10.47 18.57
N ALA A 44 5.78 11.56 19.33
CA ALA A 44 6.71 12.66 19.09
C ALA A 44 8.15 12.14 19.24
N CYS A 45 9.03 12.59 18.34
CA CYS A 45 10.45 12.31 18.41
C CYS A 45 11.24 13.55 18.00
N GLU A 46 12.45 13.67 18.53
CA GLU A 46 13.38 14.69 18.07
C GLU A 46 14.01 14.27 16.73
N PRO A 47 14.34 15.24 15.85
CA PRO A 47 15.03 14.95 14.60
C PRO A 47 16.36 14.24 14.83
N LEU A 48 16.67 13.25 13.99
CA LEU A 48 17.97 12.59 13.99
C LEU A 48 19.02 13.54 13.36
N THR A 49 19.94 14.06 14.17
CA THR A 49 20.98 15.02 13.73
C THR A 49 22.28 14.39 13.27
N GLU A 50 22.56 13.15 13.70
CA GLU A 50 23.76 12.39 13.35
C GLU A 50 23.44 10.90 13.16
N ILE A 51 24.24 10.20 12.35
CA ILE A 51 24.05 8.78 12.08
C ILE A 51 24.60 7.98 13.27
N PRO A 52 23.79 7.14 13.95
CA PRO A 52 24.27 6.30 15.04
C PRO A 52 25.33 5.29 14.57
N GLU A 53 26.30 4.96 15.42
CA GLU A 53 27.36 3.97 15.11
C GLU A 53 26.81 2.60 14.68
N ASN A 54 25.64 2.21 15.23
CA ASN A 54 24.96 0.95 14.92
C ASN A 54 23.85 1.09 13.87
N TYR A 55 23.85 2.14 13.06
CA TYR A 55 22.85 2.32 12.01
C TYR A 55 22.94 1.20 10.95
N LYS A 56 21.88 0.40 10.85
CA LYS A 56 21.73 -0.60 9.77
C LYS A 56 20.83 0.00 8.70
N ALA A 57 21.39 0.26 7.52
CA ALA A 57 20.58 0.66 6.38
C ALA A 57 19.53 -0.43 6.10
N PRO A 58 18.25 -0.06 5.85
CA PRO A 58 17.26 -1.03 5.43
C PRO A 58 17.72 -1.74 4.17
N GLU A 59 17.55 -3.06 4.11
CA GLU A 59 17.75 -3.79 2.86
C GLU A 59 16.77 -3.26 1.80
N GLN A 60 17.27 -3.05 0.58
CA GLN A 60 16.41 -2.67 -0.54
C GLN A 60 15.49 -3.85 -0.88
N LEU A 61 14.28 -3.83 -0.31
CA LEU A 61 13.26 -4.87 -0.50
C LEU A 61 12.68 -4.89 -1.93
N TYR A 62 12.88 -3.83 -2.72
CA TYR A 62 12.39 -3.74 -4.08
C TYR A 62 13.32 -2.88 -4.94
N LYS A 63 13.40 -3.24 -6.22
CA LYS A 63 14.12 -2.47 -7.24
C LYS A 63 13.24 -1.32 -7.73
N THR A 64 13.86 -0.19 -8.03
CA THR A 64 13.20 0.92 -8.72
C THR A 64 12.88 0.52 -10.17
N TRP A 65 11.87 1.16 -10.77
CA TRP A 65 11.50 0.93 -12.17
C TRP A 65 12.68 1.04 -13.14
N ASN A 66 13.59 2.00 -12.89
CA ASN A 66 14.78 2.20 -13.72
C ASN A 66 15.84 1.10 -13.59
N GLU A 67 15.83 0.36 -12.47
CA GLU A 67 16.73 -0.77 -12.23
C GLU A 67 16.15 -2.09 -12.77
N THR A 68 14.86 -2.12 -13.09
CA THR A 68 14.16 -3.29 -13.65
C THR A 68 13.92 -3.23 -15.15
N LYS A 69 14.20 -2.10 -15.80
CA LYS A 69 13.97 -1.90 -17.25
C LYS A 69 15.20 -2.22 -18.09
#